data_AF-F6WZ97-F1
#
_entry.id   AF-F6WZ97-F1
#
_cell.length_a   1.000
_cell.length_b   1.000
_cell.length_c   1.000
_cell.angle_alpha   90.00
_cell.angle_beta   90.00
_cell.angle_gamma   90.00
#
_symmetry.space_group_name_H-M   'P 1'
#
loop_
_entity.id
_entity.type
_entity.pdbx_description
1 polymer ?
#
loop_
_entity_poly.entity_id
_entity_poly.type
_entity_poly.pdbx_seq_one_letter_code
_entity_poly.pdbx_strand_id
1 'polypeptide(L)'
;MGGVQISSACQMTQSSHLSLQLPYVIFGLGRLPNFIDTLTVSMPVPLLPTTPGNPIGYIASHSTWTMLIPNSKLYIIPYPMNDSSSWKNVLVVTPSRNIISTAFVLLSTCIVVAITIIVLHCMERREDKQEKIREAHRFHFDAM
;
A
#
# COMPACT_ATOMS: atom_id res chain seq x y z
N MET A 1 3.28 -4.27 21.45
CA MET A 1 3.10 -5.74 21.42
C MET A 1 3.30 -6.22 20.00
N GLY A 2 4.48 -6.78 19.68
CA GLY A 2 4.84 -7.31 18.36
C GLY A 2 5.02 -8.83 18.43
N GLY A 3 3.97 -9.53 18.85
CA GLY A 3 3.98 -10.99 18.99
C GLY A 3 3.30 -11.67 17.80
N VAL A 4 3.47 -12.99 17.70
CA VAL A 4 2.73 -13.83 16.75
C VAL A 4 1.23 -13.70 17.02
N GLN A 5 0.45 -13.42 15.98
CA GLN A 5 -1.00 -13.39 16.04
C GLN A 5 -1.59 -14.49 15.17
N ILE A 6 -2.60 -15.15 15.71
CA ILE A 6 -3.28 -16.27 15.07
C ILE A 6 -4.76 -15.93 15.04
N SER A 7 -5.36 -16.06 13.86
CA SER A 7 -6.79 -15.96 13.65
C SER A 7 -7.24 -17.11 12.76
N SER A 8 -8.38 -17.69 13.06
CA SER A 8 -9.02 -18.73 12.24
C SER A 8 -10.45 -18.33 11.93
N ALA A 9 -10.95 -18.82 10.79
CA ALA A 9 -12.34 -18.68 10.39
C ALA A 9 -12.75 -19.89 9.56
N CYS A 10 -14.05 -20.16 9.53
CA CYS A 10 -14.62 -21.29 8.80
C CYS A 10 -15.72 -20.79 7.86
N GLN A 11 -15.78 -21.37 6.67
CA GLN A 11 -16.93 -21.20 5.78
C GLN A 11 -18.01 -22.19 6.21
N MET A 12 -19.16 -21.67 6.64
CA MET A 12 -20.29 -22.50 7.05
C MET A 12 -21.05 -23.03 5.85
N THR A 13 -21.58 -24.25 5.98
CA THR A 13 -22.55 -24.79 5.03
C THR A 13 -23.93 -24.22 5.33
N GLN A 14 -24.69 -23.91 4.27
CA GLN A 14 -26.05 -23.40 4.38
C GLN A 14 -27.03 -24.54 4.13
N SER A 15 -27.95 -24.76 5.06
CA SER A 15 -28.97 -25.83 5.00
C SER A 15 -30.40 -25.33 4.77
N SER A 16 -30.62 -24.02 4.56
CA SER A 16 -31.95 -23.41 4.40
C SER A 16 -32.17 -22.79 3.02
N HIS A 17 -33.44 -22.58 2.65
CA HIS A 17 -33.87 -21.93 1.39
C HIS A 17 -33.67 -20.40 1.37
N LEU A 18 -32.50 -19.92 1.83
CA LEU A 18 -32.12 -18.50 1.76
C LEU A 18 -31.13 -18.27 0.60
N SER A 19 -30.78 -17.01 0.33
CA SER A 19 -29.75 -16.64 -0.65
C SER A 19 -28.42 -17.36 -0.35
N LEU A 20 -27.72 -17.82 -1.39
CA LEU A 20 -26.44 -18.52 -1.24
C LEU A 20 -25.38 -17.64 -0.56
N GLN A 21 -24.68 -18.22 0.41
CA GLN A 21 -23.49 -17.62 1.00
C GLN A 21 -22.37 -17.48 -0.06
N LEU A 22 -21.62 -16.39 0.01
CA LEU A 22 -20.50 -16.15 -0.90
C LEU A 22 -19.36 -17.16 -0.65
N PRO A 23 -18.64 -17.59 -1.69
CA PRO A 23 -17.59 -18.61 -1.60
C PRO A 23 -16.26 -18.02 -1.09
N TYR A 24 -16.31 -17.17 -0.06
CA TYR A 24 -15.12 -16.64 0.60
C TYR A 24 -15.41 -16.38 2.06
N VAL A 25 -14.35 -16.37 2.87
CA VAL A 25 -14.39 -15.98 4.27
C VAL A 25 -13.50 -14.77 4.49
N ILE A 26 -14.03 -13.76 5.17
CA ILE A 26 -13.25 -12.60 5.59
C ILE A 26 -12.85 -12.84 7.04
N PHE A 27 -11.55 -12.87 7.29
CA PHE A 27 -10.99 -12.92 8.63
C PHE A 27 -9.80 -11.96 8.69
N GLY A 28 -9.48 -11.45 9.88
CA GLY A 28 -8.47 -10.43 10.04
C GLY A 28 -7.67 -10.64 11.31
N LEU A 29 -6.41 -10.21 11.27
CA LEU A 29 -5.51 -10.22 12.43
C LEU A 29 -5.80 -9.04 13.39
N GLY A 30 -6.83 -8.23 13.11
CA GLY A 30 -7.11 -6.99 13.83
C GLY A 30 -6.38 -5.79 13.23
N ARG A 31 -6.41 -4.64 13.93
CA ARG A 31 -5.69 -3.42 13.48
C ARG A 31 -4.24 -3.51 13.94
N LEU A 32 -3.34 -3.69 12.97
CA LEU A 32 -1.89 -3.70 13.19
C LEU A 32 -1.33 -2.35 12.74
N PRO A 33 -0.63 -1.60 13.62
CA PRO A 33 -0.04 -0.31 13.25
C PRO A 33 1.23 -0.46 12.39
N ASN A 34 1.82 -1.65 12.37
CA ASN A 34 3.11 -1.94 11.76
C ASN A 34 2.97 -2.88 10.56
N PHE A 35 4.06 -3.00 9.81
CA PHE A 35 4.24 -3.99 8.75
C PHE A 35 4.17 -5.42 9.33
N ILE A 36 3.66 -6.35 8.53
CA ILE A 36 3.69 -7.78 8.86
C ILE A 36 4.85 -8.38 8.08
N ASP A 37 5.84 -8.91 8.80
CA ASP A 37 7.02 -9.51 8.18
C ASP A 37 6.67 -10.82 7.48
N THR A 38 5.90 -11.68 8.14
CA THR A 38 5.50 -12.99 7.64
C THR A 38 4.03 -13.26 7.93
N LEU A 39 3.30 -13.68 6.90
CA LEU A 39 1.93 -14.17 7.01
C LEU A 39 1.89 -15.61 6.51
N THR A 40 1.49 -16.52 7.40
CA THR A 40 1.21 -17.91 7.06
C THR A 40 -0.29 -18.13 7.04
N VAL A 41 -0.82 -18.60 5.92
CA VAL A 41 -2.22 -19.03 5.85
C VAL A 41 -2.27 -20.52 5.53
N SER A 42 -3.13 -21.21 6.26
CA SER A 42 -3.32 -22.65 6.15
C SER A 42 -4.79 -22.96 5.87
N MET A 43 -5.03 -23.94 5.01
CA MET A 43 -6.36 -24.46 4.67
C MET A 43 -6.36 -25.99 4.77
N PRO A 44 -7.38 -26.60 5.39
CA PRO A 44 -7.57 -28.04 5.30
C PRO A 44 -8.05 -28.43 3.90
N VAL A 45 -7.28 -29.27 3.22
CA VAL A 45 -7.63 -29.82 1.91
C VAL A 45 -8.10 -31.26 2.09
N PRO A 46 -9.32 -31.63 1.66
CA PRO A 46 -9.79 -33.00 1.73
C PRO A 46 -9.02 -33.89 0.74
N LEU A 47 -8.49 -35.00 1.22
CA LEU A 47 -7.93 -36.05 0.37
C LEU A 47 -9.08 -36.89 -0.19
N LEU A 48 -9.16 -37.02 -1.51
CA LEU A 48 -10.11 -37.95 -2.10
C LEU A 48 -9.76 -39.38 -1.65
N PRO A 49 -10.74 -40.17 -1.18
CA PRO A 49 -10.50 -41.54 -0.76
C PRO A 49 -10.04 -42.34 -1.98
N THR A 50 -8.79 -42.79 -1.95
CA THR A 50 -8.18 -43.60 -3.02
C THR A 50 -8.69 -45.05 -3.01
N THR A 51 -9.41 -45.45 -1.96
CA THR A 51 -9.93 -46.82 -1.78
C THR A 51 -11.27 -46.78 -1.03
N PRO A 52 -12.29 -47.54 -1.45
CA PRO A 52 -13.56 -47.66 -0.71
C PRO A 52 -13.31 -48.21 0.70
N GLY A 53 -13.73 -47.48 1.74
CA GLY A 53 -13.58 -47.89 3.14
C GLY A 53 -12.47 -47.17 3.92
N ASN A 54 -11.66 -46.32 3.28
CA ASN A 54 -10.67 -45.48 3.98
C ASN A 54 -11.32 -44.15 4.39
N PRO A 55 -11.20 -43.69 5.66
CA PRO A 55 -11.70 -42.38 6.07
C PRO A 55 -11.14 -41.23 5.22
N ILE A 56 -11.97 -40.20 5.02
CA ILE A 56 -11.54 -38.95 4.36
C ILE A 56 -10.48 -38.30 5.26
N GLY A 57 -9.23 -38.31 4.81
CA GLY A 57 -8.13 -37.60 5.44
C GLY A 57 -8.12 -36.13 5.04
N TYR A 58 -7.48 -35.29 5.86
CA TYR A 58 -7.23 -33.89 5.53
C TYR A 58 -5.72 -33.62 5.59
N ILE A 59 -5.23 -32.82 4.64
CA ILE A 59 -3.87 -32.28 4.70
C ILE A 59 -3.96 -30.78 4.95
N ALA A 60 -3.15 -30.28 5.88
CA ALA A 60 -2.96 -28.84 6.09
C ALA A 60 -2.05 -28.28 4.99
N SER A 61 -2.66 -27.74 3.95
CA SER A 61 -1.96 -26.97 2.92
C SER A 61 -1.68 -25.58 3.48
N HIS A 62 -0.44 -25.09 3.35
CA HIS A 62 -0.06 -23.77 3.84
C HIS A 62 0.82 -23.03 2.84
N SER A 63 0.69 -21.71 2.84
CA SER A 63 1.52 -20.81 2.04
C SER A 63 1.92 -19.61 2.89
N THR A 64 3.16 -19.17 2.70
CA THR A 64 3.79 -18.09 3.46
C THR A 64 4.13 -16.94 2.54
N TRP A 65 3.78 -15.72 2.96
CA TRP A 65 4.10 -14.50 2.24
C TRP A 65 4.79 -13.51 3.15
N THR A 66 5.68 -12.73 2.56
CA THR A 66 6.48 -11.73 3.28
C THR A 66 6.04 -10.32 2.95
N MET A 67 6.35 -9.40 3.86
CA MET A 67 6.27 -7.94 3.64
C MET A 67 4.87 -7.43 3.28
N LEU A 68 3.92 -7.48 4.22
CA LEU A 68 2.61 -6.85 4.03
C LEU A 68 2.60 -5.43 4.59
N ILE A 69 2.18 -4.49 3.74
CA ILE A 69 2.11 -3.06 4.04
C ILE A 69 0.84 -2.75 4.83
N PRO A 70 0.88 -1.86 5.83
CA PRO A 70 -0.31 -1.35 6.50
C PRO A 70 -1.34 -0.75 5.53
N ASN A 71 -2.60 -0.63 5.99
CA ASN A 71 -3.70 -0.07 5.19
C ASN A 71 -3.93 -0.80 3.86
N SER A 72 -3.62 -2.08 3.80
CA SER A 72 -3.89 -2.94 2.65
C SER A 72 -4.93 -4.01 2.99
N LYS A 73 -5.60 -4.51 1.97
CA LYS A 73 -6.46 -5.69 2.01
C LYS A 73 -5.77 -6.79 1.24
N LEU A 74 -5.62 -7.96 1.86
CA LEU A 74 -5.04 -9.13 1.23
C LEU A 74 -6.14 -10.09 0.82
N TYR A 75 -6.14 -10.49 -0.45
CA TYR A 75 -6.97 -11.57 -0.96
C TYR A 75 -6.08 -12.77 -1.23
N ILE A 76 -6.49 -13.94 -0.73
CA ILE A 76 -5.79 -15.20 -0.92
C ILE A 76 -6.71 -16.10 -1.73
N ILE A 77 -6.21 -16.59 -2.86
CA ILE A 77 -6.93 -17.49 -3.75
C ILE A 77 -6.22 -18.85 -3.68
N PRO A 78 -6.73 -19.79 -2.88
CA PRO A 78 -6.13 -21.10 -2.67
C PRO A 78 -6.45 -22.05 -3.82
N TYR A 79 -5.96 -21.70 -5.01
CA TYR A 79 -6.10 -22.49 -6.23
C TYR A 79 -4.73 -22.62 -6.92
N PRO A 80 -4.33 -23.81 -7.37
CA PRO A 80 -4.99 -25.12 -7.20
C PRO A 80 -4.92 -25.64 -5.75
N MET A 81 -5.89 -26.47 -5.33
CA MET A 81 -5.94 -27.00 -3.95
C MET A 81 -4.79 -27.96 -3.62
N ASN A 82 -4.28 -28.68 -4.63
CA ASN A 82 -3.26 -29.71 -4.47
C ASN A 82 -1.82 -29.16 -4.33
N ASP A 83 -1.61 -27.90 -4.72
CA ASP A 83 -0.30 -27.26 -4.68
C ASP A 83 -0.40 -25.88 -4.02
N SER A 84 0.08 -25.81 -2.77
CA SER A 84 0.06 -24.59 -1.96
C SER A 84 1.01 -23.50 -2.47
N SER A 85 2.03 -23.89 -3.22
CA SER A 85 3.03 -22.97 -3.76
C SER A 85 2.47 -22.10 -4.89
N SER A 86 1.46 -22.62 -5.58
CA SER A 86 0.77 -21.94 -6.68
C SER A 86 -0.36 -21.00 -6.22
N TRP A 87 -0.59 -20.87 -4.91
CA TRP A 87 -1.63 -19.99 -4.38
C TRP A 87 -1.36 -18.52 -4.71
N LYS A 88 -2.38 -17.86 -5.25
CA LYS A 88 -2.28 -16.46 -5.65
C LYS A 88 -2.64 -15.55 -4.48
N ASN A 89 -1.73 -14.64 -4.14
CA ASN A 89 -2.04 -13.50 -3.28
C ASN A 89 -2.32 -12.26 -4.14
N VAL A 90 -3.27 -11.43 -3.72
CA VAL A 90 -3.53 -10.13 -4.35
C VAL A 90 -3.62 -9.10 -3.22
N LEU A 91 -2.63 -8.21 -3.18
CA LEU A 91 -2.59 -7.12 -2.24
C LEU A 91 -3.24 -5.88 -2.85
N VAL A 92 -4.33 -5.42 -2.25
CA VAL A 92 -5.01 -4.18 -2.66
C VAL A 92 -4.77 -3.12 -1.60
N VAL A 93 -4.05 -2.08 -1.97
CA VAL A 93 -3.85 -0.92 -1.09
C VAL A 93 -5.16 -0.16 -0.97
N THR A 94 -5.61 0.10 0.26
CA THR A 94 -6.80 0.91 0.48
C THR A 94 -6.39 2.39 0.42
N PRO A 95 -6.93 3.19 -0.51
CA PRO A 95 -6.59 4.60 -0.58
C PRO A 95 -6.97 5.27 0.74
N SER A 96 -6.02 5.96 1.37
CA SER A 96 -6.31 6.70 2.59
C SER A 96 -7.26 7.86 2.24
N ARG A 97 -8.32 8.04 3.04
CA ARG A 97 -9.31 9.10 2.82
C ARG A 97 -8.68 10.51 2.78
N ASN A 98 -7.48 10.65 3.36
CA ASN A 98 -6.79 11.92 3.56
C ASN A 98 -5.70 12.19 2.50
N ILE A 99 -5.56 11.33 1.48
CA ILE A 99 -4.52 11.50 0.44
C ILE A 99 -4.66 12.84 -0.31
N ILE A 100 -5.89 13.30 -0.51
CA ILE A 100 -6.18 14.58 -1.19
C ILE A 100 -5.73 15.75 -0.30
N SER A 101 -5.99 15.68 1.00
CA SER A 101 -5.58 16.71 1.95
C SER A 101 -4.05 16.82 2.03
N THR A 102 -3.33 15.69 2.05
CA THR A 102 -1.86 15.70 2.02
C THR A 102 -1.30 16.25 0.71
N ALA A 103 -1.95 15.97 -0.42
CA ALA A 103 -1.55 16.52 -1.71
C ALA A 103 -1.71 18.05 -1.74
N PHE A 104 -2.80 18.58 -1.16
CA PHE A 104 -3.01 20.01 -1.05
C PHE A 104 -1.96 20.69 -0.17
N VAL A 105 -1.63 20.10 0.99
CA VAL A 105 -0.56 20.60 1.87
C VAL A 105 0.78 20.63 1.13
N LEU A 106 1.13 19.54 0.44
CA LEU A 106 2.37 19.45 -0.33
C LEU A 106 2.42 20.53 -1.42
N LEU A 107 1.35 20.69 -2.19
CA LEU A 107 1.25 21.70 -3.23
C LEU A 107 1.42 23.12 -2.64
N SER A 108 0.75 23.40 -1.52
CA SER A 108 0.87 24.67 -0.81
C SER A 108 2.31 24.94 -0.37
N THR A 109 3.00 23.94 0.20
CA THR A 109 4.41 24.11 0.60
C THR A 109 5.32 24.37 -0.60
N CYS A 110 5.07 23.71 -1.72
CA CYS A 110 5.85 23.90 -2.95
C CYS A 110 5.64 25.32 -3.52
N ILE A 111 4.41 25.83 -3.51
CA ILE A 111 4.09 27.20 -3.94
C ILE A 111 4.79 28.23 -3.06
N VAL A 112 4.78 28.06 -1.74
CA VAL A 112 5.46 28.99 -0.81
C VAL A 112 6.96 29.06 -1.11
N VAL A 113 7.60 27.91 -1.32
CA VAL A 113 9.02 27.86 -1.68
C VAL A 113 9.27 28.54 -3.03
N ALA A 114 8.43 28.27 -4.04
CA ALA A 114 8.55 28.91 -5.35
C ALA A 114 8.41 30.45 -5.26
N ILE A 115 7.46 30.94 -4.48
CA ILE A 115 7.27 32.39 -4.25
C ILE A 115 8.52 32.98 -3.60
N THR A 116 9.09 32.35 -2.56
CA THR A 116 10.30 32.86 -1.93
C THR A 116 11.48 32.95 -2.89
N ILE A 117 11.65 31.95 -3.77
CA ILE A 117 12.70 31.95 -4.80
C ILE A 117 12.46 33.08 -5.81
N ILE A 118 11.23 33.26 -6.29
CA ILE A 118 10.88 34.31 -7.26
C ILE A 118 11.12 35.70 -6.66
N VAL A 119 10.73 35.93 -5.41
CA VAL A 119 10.95 37.22 -4.73
C VAL A 119 12.44 37.52 -4.63
N LEU A 120 13.26 36.57 -4.18
CA LEU A 120 14.71 36.73 -4.12
C LEU A 120 15.29 37.04 -5.51
N HIS A 121 14.89 36.26 -6.53
CA HIS A 121 15.38 36.44 -7.89
C HIS A 121 14.98 37.82 -8.45
N CYS A 122 13.77 38.31 -8.16
CA CYS A 122 13.36 39.64 -8.59
C CYS A 122 14.16 40.76 -7.91
N MET A 123 14.51 40.59 -6.63
CA MET A 123 15.36 41.55 -5.91
C MET A 123 16.77 41.57 -6.48
N GLU A 124 17.38 40.40 -6.68
CA GLU A 124 18.70 40.26 -7.33
C GLU A 124 18.71 40.90 -8.73
N ARG A 125 17.70 40.59 -9.55
CA ARG A 125 17.55 41.19 -10.90
C ARG A 125 17.41 42.72 -10.84
N ARG A 126 16.92 43.28 -9.74
CA ARG A 126 16.76 44.72 -9.57
C ARG A 126 18.09 45.37 -9.20
N GLU A 127 18.90 44.73 -8.36
CA GLU A 127 20.24 45.17 -8.00
C GLU A 127 21.17 45.14 -9.22
N ASP A 128 21.19 44.04 -9.97
CA ASP A 128 21.95 43.90 -11.23
C ASP A 128 21.64 45.01 -12.24
N LYS A 129 20.37 45.42 -12.33
CA LYS A 129 19.95 46.50 -13.25
C LYS A 129 20.49 47.85 -12.81
N GLN A 130 20.57 48.12 -11.51
CA GLN A 130 21.10 49.38 -10.99
C GLN A 130 22.61 49.49 -11.19
N GLU A 131 23.34 48.39 -11.03
CA GLU A 131 24.78 48.35 -11.29
C GLU A 131 25.10 48.63 -12.77
N LYS A 132 24.41 47.97 -13.70
CA LYS A 132 24.59 48.19 -15.15
C LYS A 132 24.35 49.64 -15.57
N ILE A 133 23.37 50.32 -14.97
CA ILE A 133 23.11 51.75 -15.25
C ILE A 133 24.24 52.63 -14.70
N ARG A 134 24.78 52.33 -13.51
CA ARG A 134 25.92 53.08 -12.94
C ARG A 134 27.20 52.89 -13.76
N GLU A 135 27.46 51.67 -14.23
CA GLU A 135 28.62 51.40 -15.09
C GLU A 135 28.51 52.14 -16.42
N ALA A 136 27.35 52.09 -17.08
CA ALA A 136 27.13 52.82 -18.33
C ALA A 136 27.31 54.34 -18.19
N HIS A 137 26.88 54.92 -17.07
CA HIS A 137 27.13 56.34 -16.78
C HIS A 137 28.60 56.64 -16.49
N ARG A 138 29.33 55.73 -15.83
CA ARG A 138 30.77 55.89 -15.56
C ARG A 138 31.59 55.88 -16.86
N PHE A 139 31.28 54.99 -17.80
CA PHE A 139 31.96 54.93 -19.10
C PHE A 139 31.71 56.17 -19.97
N HIS A 140 30.53 56.81 -19.87
CA HIS A 140 30.23 58.02 -20.62
C HIS A 140 31.01 59.26 -20.13
N PHE A 141 31.46 59.26 -18.87
CA PHE A 141 32.24 60.36 -18.28
C PHE A 141 33.76 60.22 -18.48
N ASP A 142 34.26 59.02 -18.81
CA ASP A 142 35.70 58.73 -18.94
C ASP A 142 36.21 58.88 -20.39
N ALA A 143 35.34 59.26 -21.33
CA ALA A 143 35.61 59.38 -22.77
C ALA A 143 35.58 60.83 -23.31
N MET A 144 35.44 61.84 -22.44
CA MET A 144 35.65 63.27 -22.71
C MET A 144 36.86 63.77 -21.92
#